data_AF-A0A3C1WX01-F1
#
_entry.id   AF-A0A3C1WX01-F1
#
_cell.length_a   1.000
_cell.length_b   1.000
_cell.length_c   1.000
_cell.angle_alpha   90.00
_cell.angle_beta   90.00
_cell.angle_gamma   90.00
#
_symmetry.space_group_name_H-M   'P 1'
#
loop_
_entity.id
_entity.type
_entity.pdbx_description
1 polymer ?
#
loop_
_entity_poly.entity_id
_entity_poly.type
_entity_poly.pdbx_seq_one_letter_code
_entity_poly.pdbx_strand_id
1 'polypeptide(L)'
;MELTAIQKVTVYALPIIFAITVHEAAHGYAAKHFGDLTAYNQNRISLNPLRHIDPIGTIILPALTVLLGGILFGWAKPVPVNFMNLRHPKKDMLWVAAAGPFSNLMMAIFWAILFGRSAYFPESMSLFVQQMGIAGMSINLSLMVLNLIPLPPLDGGRIAVSLLPNQIAYKYAQVERYGF
;
A
#
# COMPACT_ATOMS: atom_id res chain seq x y z
N MET A 1 -29.41 -4.10 -8.48
CA MET A 1 -29.53 -2.71 -8.02
C MET A 1 -28.19 -2.03 -8.20
N GLU A 2 -28.12 -0.93 -8.95
CA GLU A 2 -26.90 -0.13 -9.01
C GLU A 2 -26.71 0.62 -7.68
N LEU A 3 -25.49 0.58 -7.13
CA LEU A 3 -25.14 1.34 -5.93
C LEU A 3 -25.22 2.84 -6.22
N THR A 4 -25.77 3.61 -5.28
CA THR A 4 -25.70 5.08 -5.35
C THR A 4 -24.25 5.55 -5.28
N ALA A 5 -23.97 6.77 -5.75
CA ALA A 5 -22.60 7.33 -5.70
C ALA A 5 -22.02 7.30 -4.26
N ILE A 6 -22.84 7.64 -3.25
CA ILE A 6 -22.45 7.62 -1.83
C ILE A 6 -22.12 6.18 -1.37
N GLN A 7 -22.92 5.20 -1.78
CA GLN A 7 -22.66 3.79 -1.46
C GLN A 7 -21.36 3.31 -2.10
N LYS A 8 -21.10 3.65 -3.38
CA LYS A 8 -19.83 3.33 -4.05
C LYS A 8 -18.64 3.94 -3.31
N VAL A 9 -18.69 5.22 -2.96
CA VAL A 9 -17.62 5.86 -2.19
C VAL A 9 -17.38 5.13 -0.87
N THR A 10 -18.44 4.79 -0.13
CA THR A 10 -18.32 4.14 1.18
C THR A 10 -17.77 2.71 1.08
N VAL A 11 -18.19 1.96 0.06
CA VAL A 11 -17.72 0.59 -0.22
C VAL A 11 -16.22 0.55 -0.52
N TYR A 12 -15.70 1.54 -1.24
CA TYR A 12 -14.30 1.57 -1.66
C TYR A 12 -13.38 2.33 -0.69
N ALA A 13 -13.88 3.33 0.03
CA ALA A 13 -13.07 4.16 0.91
C ALA A 13 -12.37 3.34 1.99
N LEU A 14 -13.11 2.49 2.71
CA LEU A 14 -12.54 1.69 3.80
C LEU A 14 -11.43 0.75 3.29
N PRO A 15 -11.64 -0.07 2.25
CA PRO A 15 -10.56 -0.92 1.78
C PRO A 15 -9.34 -0.19 1.23
N ILE A 16 -9.51 0.96 0.56
CA ILE A 16 -8.37 1.78 0.08
C ILE A 16 -7.56 2.30 1.26
N ILE A 17 -8.23 2.91 2.24
CA ILE A 17 -7.60 3.46 3.44
C ILE A 17 -6.84 2.36 4.17
N PHE A 18 -7.48 1.21 4.44
CA PHE A 18 -6.80 0.11 5.12
C PHE A 18 -5.65 -0.47 4.30
N ALA A 19 -5.79 -0.64 2.99
CA ALA A 19 -4.72 -1.18 2.15
C ALA A 19 -3.45 -0.31 2.25
N ILE A 20 -3.58 1.01 2.03
CA ILE A 20 -2.45 1.93 2.09
C ILE A 20 -1.87 2.01 3.51
N THR A 21 -2.71 2.18 4.52
CA THR A 21 -2.22 2.38 5.89
C THR A 21 -1.49 1.18 6.45
N VAL A 22 -2.03 -0.03 6.24
CA VAL A 22 -1.44 -1.27 6.72
C VAL A 22 -0.16 -1.56 5.94
N HIS A 23 -0.14 -1.30 4.63
CA HIS A 23 1.06 -1.40 3.78
C HIS A 23 2.22 -0.53 4.28
N GLU A 24 1.98 0.75 4.47
CA GLU A 24 2.99 1.69 4.97
C GLU A 24 3.43 1.35 6.42
N ALA A 25 2.48 0.96 7.27
CA ALA A 25 2.80 0.52 8.62
C ALA A 25 3.67 -0.75 8.64
N ALA A 26 3.44 -1.68 7.70
CA ALA A 26 4.21 -2.90 7.57
C ALA A 26 5.67 -2.61 7.19
N HIS A 27 5.91 -1.70 6.24
CA HIS A 27 7.27 -1.24 5.93
C HIS A 27 7.96 -0.65 7.15
N GLY A 28 7.30 0.28 7.85
CA GLY A 28 7.86 0.91 9.05
C GLY A 28 8.16 -0.10 10.17
N TYR A 29 7.28 -1.08 10.38
CA TYR A 29 7.49 -2.14 11.37
C TYR A 29 8.66 -3.05 10.99
N ALA A 30 8.76 -3.46 9.72
CA ALA A 30 9.86 -4.26 9.22
C ALA A 30 11.19 -3.49 9.33
N ALA A 31 11.23 -2.22 8.91
CA ALA A 31 12.41 -1.37 9.02
C ALA A 31 12.90 -1.26 10.47
N LYS A 32 11.98 -1.01 11.42
CA LYS A 32 12.28 -1.01 12.85
C LYS A 32 12.87 -2.33 13.33
N HIS A 33 12.28 -3.45 12.91
CA HIS A 33 12.76 -4.78 13.30
C HIS A 33 14.20 -5.03 12.83
N PHE A 34 14.54 -4.59 11.62
CA PHE A 34 15.87 -4.73 11.03
C PHE A 34 16.87 -3.64 11.41
N GLY A 35 16.49 -2.67 12.26
CA GLY A 35 17.41 -1.71 12.88
C GLY A 35 17.21 -0.24 12.49
N ASP A 36 16.36 0.06 11.50
CA ASP A 36 16.07 1.44 11.12
C ASP A 36 14.96 2.04 12.00
N LEU A 37 15.34 2.92 12.92
CA LEU A 37 14.43 3.62 13.83
C LEU A 37 13.86 4.92 13.24
N THR A 38 14.14 5.27 11.98
CA THR A 38 13.74 6.55 11.37
C THR A 38 12.23 6.79 11.46
N ALA A 39 11.42 5.87 10.93
CA ALA A 39 9.96 5.95 10.99
C ALA A 39 9.40 5.93 12.42
N TYR A 40 10.04 5.15 13.30
CA TYR A 40 9.63 5.01 14.69
C TYR A 40 9.83 6.32 15.46
N ASN A 41 11.01 6.93 15.35
CA ASN A 41 11.36 8.18 16.02
C ASN A 41 10.50 9.36 15.52
N GLN A 42 10.04 9.30 14.27
CA GLN A 42 9.12 10.29 13.68
C GLN A 42 7.64 10.00 13.99
N ASN A 43 7.31 8.97 14.79
CA ASN A 43 5.94 8.53 15.06
C ASN A 43 5.12 8.22 13.79
N ARG A 44 5.79 7.78 12.73
CA ARG A 44 5.18 7.46 11.42
C ARG A 44 4.72 6.01 11.30
N ILE A 45 5.16 5.10 12.18
CA ILE A 45 4.62 3.73 12.26
C ILE A 45 3.24 3.79 12.93
N SER A 46 2.18 3.85 12.12
CA SER A 46 0.83 4.11 12.62
C SER A 46 -0.23 3.53 11.69
N LEU A 47 -1.29 2.97 12.28
CA LEU A 47 -2.50 2.55 11.56
C LEU A 47 -3.51 3.71 11.39
N ASN A 48 -3.24 4.88 11.97
CA ASN A 48 -4.05 6.07 11.73
C ASN A 48 -3.83 6.57 10.29
N PRO A 49 -4.86 6.53 9.41
CA PRO A 49 -4.74 6.98 8.03
C PRO A 49 -4.36 8.42 7.87
N LEU A 50 -4.75 9.28 8.81
CA LEU A 50 -4.44 10.70 8.76
C LEU A 50 -2.93 10.98 8.75
N ARG A 51 -2.10 10.04 9.22
CA ARG A 51 -0.63 10.20 9.21
C ARG A 51 0.02 9.88 7.86
N HIS A 52 -0.75 9.27 6.95
CA HIS A 52 -0.31 8.82 5.62
C HIS A 52 -0.99 9.59 4.49
N ILE A 53 -1.89 10.52 4.81
CA ILE A 53 -2.51 11.42 3.83
C ILE A 53 -1.49 12.48 3.39
N ASP A 54 -1.31 12.59 2.08
CA ASP A 54 -0.71 13.76 1.45
C ASP A 54 -1.86 14.68 0.98
N PRO A 55 -1.99 15.92 1.47
CA PRO A 55 -3.05 16.83 1.02
C PRO A 55 -3.05 17.06 -0.49
N ILE A 56 -1.89 17.01 -1.14
CA ILE A 56 -1.77 17.17 -2.59
C ILE A 56 -2.06 15.84 -3.28
N GLY A 57 -1.32 14.78 -2.92
CA GLY A 57 -1.38 13.49 -3.59
C GLY A 57 -2.66 12.69 -3.33
N THR A 58 -3.26 12.81 -2.15
CA THR A 58 -4.41 12.00 -1.71
C THR A 58 -5.74 12.75 -1.81
N ILE A 59 -5.75 14.10 -1.86
CA ILE A 59 -6.98 14.91 -1.89
C ILE A 59 -7.07 15.76 -3.16
N ILE A 60 -6.08 16.62 -3.41
CA ILE A 60 -6.16 17.59 -4.52
C ILE A 60 -6.05 16.89 -5.88
N LEU A 61 -5.09 15.98 -6.04
CA LEU A 61 -4.83 15.31 -7.32
C LEU A 61 -5.98 14.38 -7.76
N PRO A 62 -6.56 13.54 -6.88
CA PRO A 62 -7.75 12.77 -7.23
C PRO A 62 -8.96 13.65 -7.55
N ALA A 63 -9.16 14.75 -6.81
CA ALA A 63 -10.27 15.68 -7.08
C ALA A 63 -10.13 16.35 -8.45
N LEU A 64 -8.92 16.80 -8.79
CA LEU A 64 -8.63 17.46 -10.06
C LEU A 64 -8.74 16.49 -11.24
N THR A 65 -8.23 15.25 -11.09
CA THR A 65 -8.32 14.23 -12.15
C THR A 65 -9.76 13.82 -12.43
N VAL A 66 -10.61 13.68 -11.41
CA VAL A 66 -12.04 13.41 -11.58
C VAL A 66 -12.76 14.59 -12.25
N LEU A 67 -12.47 15.83 -11.86
CA LEU A 67 -13.06 17.03 -12.47
C LEU A 67 -12.69 17.16 -13.96
N LEU A 68 -11.48 16.73 -14.33
CA LEU A 68 -10.99 16.76 -15.71
C LEU A 68 -11.39 15.52 -16.52
N GLY A 69 -12.21 14.62 -15.95
CA GLY A 69 -12.63 13.37 -16.61
C GLY A 69 -11.51 12.36 -16.84
N GLY A 70 -10.39 12.51 -16.13
CA GLY A 70 -9.22 11.65 -16.22
C GLY A 70 -9.30 10.42 -15.32
N ILE A 71 -8.25 9.61 -15.37
CA ILE A 71 -8.07 8.44 -14.50
C ILE A 71 -7.79 8.94 -13.08
N LEU A 72 -8.47 8.38 -12.07
CA LEU A 72 -8.25 8.71 -10.67
C LEU A 72 -6.81 8.33 -10.29
N PHE A 73 -5.98 9.35 -10.09
CA PHE A 73 -4.55 9.20 -9.80
C PHE A 73 -4.21 9.99 -8.53
N GLY A 74 -3.45 9.36 -7.64
CA GLY A 74 -3.05 9.92 -6.36
C GLY A 74 -2.03 9.04 -5.67
N TRP A 75 -1.24 9.63 -4.78
CA TRP A 75 -0.27 8.92 -3.95
C TRP A 75 -0.50 9.24 -2.47
N ALA A 76 -0.07 8.32 -1.61
CA ALA A 76 -0.02 8.52 -0.17
C ALA A 76 1.37 9.06 0.23
N LYS A 77 1.47 9.65 1.41
CA LYS A 77 2.76 10.08 1.96
C LYS A 77 3.50 8.86 2.53
N PRO A 78 4.58 8.36 1.91
CA PRO A 78 5.20 7.12 2.33
C PRO A 78 5.88 7.24 3.70
N VAL A 79 6.04 6.09 4.36
CA VAL A 79 6.81 5.97 5.60
C VAL A 79 8.30 6.02 5.27
N PRO A 80 9.08 6.89 5.95
CA PRO A 80 10.49 7.03 5.65
C PRO A 80 11.27 5.79 6.13
N VAL A 81 11.92 5.10 5.19
CA VAL A 81 12.82 3.99 5.46
C VAL A 81 14.22 4.37 5.01
N ASN A 82 15.18 4.34 5.94
CA ASN A 82 16.59 4.50 5.64
C ASN A 82 17.28 3.13 5.59
N PHE A 83 17.44 2.60 4.38
CA PHE A 83 18.07 1.29 4.16
C PHE A 83 19.53 1.22 4.66
N MET A 84 20.22 2.36 4.81
CA MET A 84 21.58 2.41 5.34
C MET A 84 21.64 2.17 6.86
N ASN A 85 20.53 2.39 7.57
CA ASN A 85 20.44 2.15 9.01
C ASN A 85 20.09 0.70 9.37
N LEU A 86 19.80 -0.15 8.37
CA LEU A 86 19.51 -1.57 8.60
C LEU A 86 20.79 -2.32 8.98
N ARG A 87 20.65 -3.40 9.76
CA ARG A 87 21.78 -4.22 10.21
C ARG A 87 22.53 -4.86 9.03
N HIS A 88 21.80 -5.32 8.02
CA HIS A 88 22.34 -5.83 6.76
C HIS A 88 21.64 -5.18 5.57
N PRO A 89 22.02 -3.95 5.17
CA PRO A 89 21.29 -3.09 4.23
C PRO A 89 20.74 -3.80 3.01
N LYS A 90 21.58 -4.60 2.35
CA LYS A 90 21.18 -5.31 1.14
C LYS A 90 20.16 -6.42 1.42
N LYS A 91 20.38 -7.27 2.42
CA LYS A 91 19.51 -8.42 2.70
C LYS A 91 18.20 -7.98 3.35
N ASP A 92 18.29 -7.04 4.27
CA ASP A 92 17.16 -6.58 5.06
C ASP A 92 16.22 -5.71 4.20
N MET A 93 16.75 -4.99 3.21
CA MET A 93 15.93 -4.27 2.22
C MET A 93 14.91 -5.17 1.51
N LEU A 94 15.25 -6.43 1.21
CA LEU A 94 14.29 -7.37 0.61
C LEU A 94 13.09 -7.58 1.53
N TRP A 95 13.34 -7.83 2.81
CA TRP A 95 12.28 -8.09 3.77
C TRP A 95 11.45 -6.85 4.06
N VAL A 96 12.09 -5.68 4.15
CA VAL A 96 11.39 -4.41 4.33
C VAL A 96 10.53 -4.11 3.11
N ALA A 97 11.05 -4.26 1.89
CA ALA A 97 10.28 -4.03 0.66
C ALA A 97 9.16 -5.08 0.48
N ALA A 98 9.38 -6.34 0.83
CA ALA A 98 8.35 -7.38 0.76
C ALA A 98 7.24 -7.22 1.81
N ALA A 99 7.47 -6.49 2.90
CA ALA A 99 6.51 -6.33 3.99
C ALA A 99 5.19 -5.69 3.54
N GLY A 100 5.26 -4.66 2.69
CA GLY A 100 4.08 -3.97 2.16
C GLY A 100 3.21 -4.86 1.25
N PRO A 101 3.76 -5.49 0.20
CA PRO A 101 3.02 -6.43 -0.63
C PRO A 101 2.48 -7.62 0.17
N PHE A 102 3.24 -8.12 1.14
CA PHE A 102 2.79 -9.17 2.03
C PHE A 102 1.59 -8.73 2.90
N SER A 103 1.59 -7.51 3.44
CA SER A 103 0.44 -7.03 4.20
C SER A 103 -0.80 -6.82 3.32
N ASN A 104 -0.63 -6.38 2.07
CA ASN A 104 -1.72 -6.33 1.10
C ASN A 104 -2.29 -7.73 0.83
N LEU A 105 -1.44 -8.75 0.70
CA LEU A 105 -1.92 -10.13 0.59
C LEU A 105 -2.76 -10.55 1.80
N MET A 106 -2.29 -10.27 3.02
CA MET A 106 -3.04 -10.58 4.24
C MET A 106 -4.37 -9.84 4.30
N MET A 107 -4.40 -8.58 3.88
CA MET A 107 -5.63 -7.79 3.78
C MET A 107 -6.58 -8.35 2.72
N ALA A 108 -6.08 -8.80 1.56
CA ALA A 108 -6.91 -9.44 0.54
C ALA A 108 -7.58 -10.72 1.09
N ILE A 109 -6.85 -11.53 1.85
CA ILE A 109 -7.40 -12.72 2.52
C ILE A 109 -8.47 -12.31 3.55
N PHE A 110 -8.22 -11.27 4.35
CA PHE A 110 -9.21 -10.74 5.29
C PHE A 110 -10.51 -10.33 4.59
N TRP A 111 -10.43 -9.60 3.47
CA TRP A 111 -11.59 -9.21 2.68
C TRP A 111 -12.29 -10.39 2.00
N ALA A 112 -11.55 -11.41 1.57
CA ALA A 112 -12.11 -12.65 1.03
C ALA A 112 -12.93 -13.43 2.08
N ILE A 113 -12.43 -13.48 3.32
CA ILE A 113 -13.17 -14.08 4.44
C ILE A 113 -14.45 -13.28 4.71
N LEU A 114 -14.39 -11.94 4.75
CA LEU A 114 -15.58 -11.11 4.93
C LEU A 114 -16.61 -11.30 3.81
N PHE A 115 -16.15 -11.40 2.56
CA PHE A 115 -17.00 -11.73 1.42
C PHE A 115 -17.68 -13.09 1.60
N GLY A 116 -16.92 -14.15 1.91
CA GLY A 116 -17.47 -15.50 2.12
C GLY A 116 -18.39 -15.62 3.33
N ARG A 117 -18.30 -14.68 4.28
CA ARG A 117 -19.16 -14.60 5.47
C ARG A 117 -20.30 -13.59 5.32
N SER A 118 -20.47 -12.94 4.16
CA SER A 118 -21.50 -11.89 3.99
C SER A 118 -22.92 -12.39 4.26
N ALA A 119 -23.20 -13.67 3.99
CA ALA A 119 -24.50 -14.30 4.24
C ALA A 119 -24.88 -14.40 5.74
N TYR A 120 -23.91 -14.29 6.66
CA TYR A 120 -24.19 -14.27 8.09
C TYR A 120 -24.59 -12.88 8.61
N PHE A 121 -24.51 -11.85 7.76
CA PHE A 121 -24.97 -10.50 8.10
C PHE A 121 -26.46 -10.34 7.77
N PRO A 122 -27.17 -9.44 8.48
CA PRO A 122 -28.53 -9.05 8.12
C PRO A 122 -28.67 -8.71 6.64
N GLU A 123 -29.79 -9.05 6.03
CA GLU A 123 -30.05 -8.88 4.59
C GLU A 123 -29.79 -7.44 4.11
N SER A 124 -30.11 -6.45 4.95
CA SER A 124 -29.86 -5.02 4.70
C SER A 124 -28.38 -4.65 4.58
N MET A 125 -27.46 -5.44 5.16
CA MET A 125 -26.02 -5.21 5.14
C MET A 125 -25.25 -6.23 4.30
N SER A 126 -25.83 -7.40 4.03
CA SER A 126 -25.17 -8.49 3.30
C SER A 126 -24.64 -8.05 1.93
N LEU A 127 -25.43 -7.30 1.15
CA LEU A 127 -25.00 -6.75 -0.14
C LEU A 127 -23.84 -5.77 0.03
N PHE A 128 -23.89 -4.90 1.04
CA PHE A 128 -22.83 -3.92 1.31
C PHE A 128 -21.52 -4.60 1.70
N VAL A 129 -21.56 -5.57 2.61
CA VAL A 129 -20.38 -6.36 3.03
C VAL A 129 -19.81 -7.15 1.86
N GLN A 130 -20.67 -7.73 1.02
CA GLN A 130 -20.24 -8.45 -0.17
C GLN A 130 -19.48 -7.54 -1.15
N GLN A 131 -20.04 -6.38 -1.48
CA GLN A 131 -19.41 -5.41 -2.37
C GLN A 131 -18.11 -4.85 -1.79
N MET A 132 -18.07 -4.60 -0.48
CA MET A 132 -16.86 -4.16 0.22
C MET A 132 -15.78 -5.24 0.22
N GLY A 133 -16.15 -6.51 0.40
CA GLY A 133 -15.22 -7.64 0.28
C GLY A 133 -14.62 -7.74 -1.12
N ILE A 134 -15.44 -7.62 -2.17
CA ILE A 134 -14.96 -7.59 -3.58
C ILE A 134 -14.01 -6.41 -3.81
N ALA A 135 -14.41 -5.21 -3.38
CA ALA A 135 -13.59 -4.01 -3.51
C ALA A 135 -12.25 -4.19 -2.75
N GLY A 136 -12.29 -4.69 -1.52
CA GLY A 136 -11.09 -4.87 -0.72
C GLY A 136 -10.14 -5.93 -1.24
N MET A 137 -10.64 -7.06 -1.75
CA MET A 137 -9.81 -8.03 -2.46
C MET A 137 -9.15 -7.40 -3.69
N SER A 138 -9.94 -6.75 -4.56
CA SER A 138 -9.42 -6.20 -5.81
C SER A 138 -8.38 -5.08 -5.59
N ILE A 139 -8.63 -4.15 -4.67
CA ILE A 139 -7.69 -3.08 -4.32
C ILE A 139 -6.38 -3.66 -3.76
N ASN A 140 -6.46 -4.54 -2.77
CA ASN A 140 -5.25 -5.07 -2.12
C ASN A 140 -4.42 -5.92 -3.08
N LEU A 141 -5.05 -6.76 -3.89
CA LEU A 141 -4.35 -7.54 -4.92
C LEU A 141 -3.74 -6.63 -5.99
N SER A 142 -4.45 -5.58 -6.42
CA SER A 142 -3.92 -4.63 -7.39
C SER A 142 -2.70 -3.89 -6.85
N LEU A 143 -2.78 -3.36 -5.63
CA LEU A 143 -1.66 -2.69 -4.97
C LEU A 143 -0.50 -3.65 -4.71
N MET A 144 -0.76 -4.90 -4.36
CA MET A 144 0.28 -5.93 -4.22
C MET A 144 0.99 -6.17 -5.56
N VAL A 145 0.25 -6.44 -6.63
CA VAL A 145 0.83 -6.73 -7.95
C VAL A 145 1.60 -5.53 -8.48
N LEU A 146 1.03 -4.32 -8.40
CA LEU A 146 1.70 -3.09 -8.80
C LEU A 146 3.01 -2.89 -8.03
N ASN A 147 2.99 -3.02 -6.69
CA ASN A 147 4.20 -2.88 -5.89
C ASN A 147 5.21 -4.01 -6.11
N LEU A 148 4.83 -5.18 -6.62
CA LEU A 148 5.78 -6.26 -6.96
C LEU A 148 6.41 -6.11 -8.36
N ILE A 149 5.98 -5.13 -9.15
CA ILE A 149 6.64 -4.84 -10.43
C ILE A 149 8.11 -4.46 -10.16
N PRO A 150 9.09 -5.10 -10.82
CA PRO A 150 10.50 -4.79 -10.67
C PRO A 150 10.82 -3.48 -11.40
N LEU A 151 10.35 -2.37 -10.84
CA LEU A 151 10.59 -1.02 -11.33
C LEU A 151 10.74 -0.07 -10.13
N PRO A 152 11.94 0.47 -9.87
CA PRO A 152 12.10 1.53 -8.87
C PRO A 152 11.23 2.73 -9.25
N PRO A 153 10.54 3.39 -8.29
CA PRO A 153 10.72 3.31 -6.84
C PRO A 153 9.85 2.26 -6.12
N LEU A 154 9.14 1.39 -6.85
CA LEU A 154 8.25 0.38 -6.28
C LEU A 154 9.02 -0.69 -5.47
N ASP A 155 8.32 -1.37 -4.57
CA ASP A 155 8.90 -2.38 -3.69
C ASP A 155 9.61 -3.51 -4.44
N GLY A 156 9.03 -3.97 -5.56
CA GLY A 156 9.57 -5.00 -6.43
C GLY A 156 10.89 -4.57 -7.06
N GLY A 157 11.06 -3.27 -7.33
CA GLY A 157 12.33 -2.68 -7.72
C GLY A 157 13.37 -2.83 -6.61
N ARG A 158 13.01 -2.53 -5.36
CA ARG A 158 13.92 -2.67 -4.20
C ARG A 158 14.25 -4.13 -3.88
N ILE A 159 13.29 -5.04 -4.04
CA ILE A 159 13.52 -6.48 -3.98
C ILE A 159 14.53 -6.89 -5.06
N ALA A 160 14.38 -6.41 -6.29
CA ALA A 160 15.33 -6.68 -7.37
C ALA A 160 16.73 -6.13 -7.05
N VAL A 161 16.87 -4.90 -6.53
CA VAL A 161 18.15 -4.34 -6.08
C VAL A 161 18.82 -5.25 -5.03
N SER A 162 18.04 -5.78 -4.09
CA SER A 162 18.56 -6.68 -3.05
C SER A 162 19.06 -8.02 -3.60
N LEU A 163 18.38 -8.57 -4.61
CA LEU A 163 18.74 -9.86 -5.21
C LEU A 163 19.88 -9.75 -6.22
N LEU A 164 20.04 -8.61 -6.89
CA LEU A 164 21.05 -8.41 -7.92
C LEU A 164 22.48 -8.31 -7.35
N PRO A 165 23.53 -8.73 -8.10
CA PRO A 165 24.92 -8.46 -7.73
C PRO A 165 25.19 -6.96 -7.59
N ASN A 166 26.08 -6.56 -6.66
CA ASN A 166 26.27 -5.15 -6.27
C ASN A 166 26.51 -4.19 -7.46
N GLN A 167 27.27 -4.63 -8.46
CA GLN A 167 27.59 -3.81 -9.64
C GLN A 167 26.34 -3.51 -10.49
N ILE A 168 25.43 -4.47 -10.61
CA ILE A 168 24.18 -4.33 -11.37
C ILE A 168 23.13 -3.60 -10.53
N ALA A 169 23.03 -3.95 -9.24
CA ALA A 169 22.15 -3.31 -8.27
C ALA A 169 22.39 -1.80 -8.21
N TYR A 170 23.64 -1.34 -8.24
CA TYR A 170 23.96 0.09 -8.24
C TYR A 170 23.43 0.81 -9.50
N LYS A 171 23.61 0.22 -10.69
CA LYS A 171 23.08 0.79 -11.94
C LYS A 171 21.56 0.79 -11.97
N TYR A 172 20.95 -0.27 -11.46
CA TYR A 172 19.49 -0.41 -11.41
C TYR A 172 18.86 0.56 -10.41
N ALA A 173 19.48 0.76 -9.23
CA ALA A 173 19.05 1.75 -8.24
C ALA A 173 19.14 3.20 -8.74
N GLN A 174 20.01 3.50 -9.73
CA GLN A 174 20.04 4.84 -10.34
C GLN A 174 18.74 5.20 -11.08
N VAL A 175 17.92 4.22 -11.47
CA VAL A 175 16.60 4.45 -12.05
C VAL A 175 15.65 5.06 -11.00
N GLU A 176 15.87 4.79 -9.71
CA GLU A 176 15.08 5.37 -8.60
C GLU A 176 15.20 6.89 -8.53
N ARG A 177 16.30 7.48 -9.04
CA ARG A 177 16.48 8.94 -9.14
C ARG A 177 15.47 9.64 -10.07
N TYR A 178 14.79 8.87 -10.91
CA TYR A 178 13.74 9.33 -11.81
C TYR A 178 12.33 8.93 -11.34
N GLY A 179 12.24 8.16 -10.23
CA GLY A 179 11.00 7.94 -9.49
C GLY A 179 10.77 9.09 -8.53
N PHE A 180 9.57 9.67 -8.54
CA PHE A 180 9.18 10.77 -7.67
C PHE A 180 9.16 10.39 -6.18
#